data_AF-A0A2C5PNV1-F1
#
_entry.id   AF-A0A2C5PNV1-F1
#
_cell.length_a   1.000
_cell.length_b   1.000
_cell.length_c   1.000
_cell.angle_alpha   90.00
_cell.angle_beta   90.00
_cell.angle_gamma   90.00
#
_symmetry.space_group_name_H-M   'P 1'
#
loop_
_entity.id
_entity.type
_entity.pdbx_description
1 polymer ?
#
loop_
_entity_poly.entity_id
_entity_poly.type
_entity_poly.pdbx_seq_one_letter_code
_entity_poly.pdbx_strand_id
1 'polypeptide(L)'
;MQAKAVQIEEIYQEILDGKRSRFPPNTWKEDSNRELSKRVTKYLIETILKWNEEDIKQKWNTLLIIKYRLLGALKHGYDNSPYKMIEELYPNRFKEWEFGMTPLNFWTKEKAFEALKWTVEEKEKLTSFQLLQVYSVKWLTIHKLISPCQIFWNNSPYSMINELYPGQNKEWEYKFTPTGFWTKKTALEALKWTIEEKEKLTEEQLLSIYTQRWLIKHKLWTPLRRYWKGSPYNMLNTLYPNRYSKDMLKGYKNK
;
A
#
# COMPACT_ATOMS: atom_id res chain seq x y z
N MET A 1 -57.86 -14.92 -10.32
CA MET A 1 -56.71 -14.58 -9.45
C MET A 1 -55.44 -14.81 -10.24
N GLN A 2 -54.75 -13.76 -10.69
CA GLN A 2 -53.38 -13.90 -11.17
C GLN A 2 -52.49 -14.19 -9.96
N ALA A 3 -51.83 -15.35 -9.93
CA ALA A 3 -50.84 -15.65 -8.92
C ALA A 3 -49.74 -14.59 -8.99
N LYS A 4 -49.51 -13.87 -7.89
CA LYS A 4 -48.39 -12.94 -7.78
C LYS A 4 -47.12 -13.76 -7.99
N ALA A 5 -46.32 -13.42 -9.01
CA ALA A 5 -45.07 -14.12 -9.26
C ALA A 5 -44.21 -14.02 -7.98
N VAL A 6 -43.82 -15.18 -7.42
CA VAL A 6 -42.99 -15.24 -6.22
C VAL A 6 -41.68 -14.53 -6.50
N GLN A 7 -41.29 -13.59 -5.65
CA GLN A 7 -40.06 -12.83 -5.85
C GLN A 7 -38.85 -13.72 -5.52
N ILE A 8 -37.73 -13.50 -6.21
CA ILE A 8 -36.52 -14.32 -6.00
C ILE A 8 -35.97 -14.18 -4.57
N GLU A 9 -36.18 -13.03 -3.93
CA GLU A 9 -35.83 -12.74 -2.54
C GLU A 9 -36.68 -13.54 -1.55
N GLU A 10 -37.96 -13.79 -1.85
CA GLU A 10 -38.82 -14.64 -1.03
C GLU A 10 -38.33 -16.09 -1.07
N ILE A 11 -38.04 -16.60 -2.28
CA ILE A 11 -37.42 -17.93 -2.47
C ILE A 11 -36.08 -17.99 -1.73
N TYR A 12 -35.29 -16.93 -1.80
CA TYR A 12 -34.01 -16.88 -1.11
C TYR A 12 -34.18 -16.90 0.41
N GLN A 13 -35.13 -16.14 0.96
CA GLN A 13 -35.45 -16.15 2.38
C GLN A 13 -35.94 -17.53 2.84
N GLU A 14 -36.78 -18.23 2.06
CA GLU A 14 -37.17 -19.62 2.35
C GLU A 14 -35.96 -20.57 2.46
N ILE A 15 -34.94 -20.36 1.62
CA ILE A 15 -33.72 -21.17 1.64
C ILE A 15 -32.90 -20.88 2.91
N LEU A 16 -32.80 -19.61 3.29
CA LEU A 16 -32.08 -19.22 4.51
C LEU A 16 -32.82 -19.68 5.78
N ASP A 17 -34.15 -19.67 5.76
CA ASP A 17 -35.02 -20.19 6.83
C ASP A 17 -35.04 -21.72 6.89
N GLY A 18 -34.47 -22.42 5.90
CA GLY A 18 -34.47 -23.89 5.82
C GLY A 18 -35.80 -24.50 5.35
N LYS A 19 -36.77 -23.69 4.93
CA LYS A 19 -38.06 -24.14 4.35
C LYS A 19 -37.86 -24.75 2.95
N ARG A 20 -36.79 -24.35 2.26
CA ARG A 20 -36.41 -24.84 0.94
C ARG A 20 -34.93 -25.22 0.92
N SER A 21 -34.57 -26.31 0.27
CA SER A 21 -33.18 -26.79 0.25
C SER A 21 -32.28 -26.10 -0.79
N ARG A 22 -32.85 -25.57 -1.87
CA ARG A 22 -32.13 -24.92 -2.98
C ARG A 22 -33.06 -24.06 -3.84
N PHE A 23 -32.46 -23.16 -4.62
CA PHE A 23 -33.16 -22.44 -5.67
C PHE A 23 -33.81 -23.41 -6.67
N PRO A 24 -34.90 -22.99 -7.35
CA PRO A 24 -35.48 -23.75 -8.44
C PRO A 24 -34.43 -24.21 -9.47
N PRO A 25 -34.65 -25.34 -10.15
CA PRO A 25 -33.77 -25.77 -11.22
C PRO A 25 -33.57 -24.67 -12.26
N ASN A 26 -32.36 -24.59 -12.82
CA ASN A 26 -31.95 -23.64 -13.86
C ASN A 26 -32.04 -22.14 -13.51
N THR A 27 -32.42 -21.74 -12.29
CA THR A 27 -32.50 -20.33 -11.88
C THR A 27 -31.29 -19.50 -12.33
N TRP A 28 -30.07 -20.00 -12.12
CA TRP A 28 -28.85 -19.27 -12.49
C TRP A 28 -28.40 -19.45 -13.94
N LYS A 29 -28.84 -20.52 -14.61
CA LYS A 29 -28.52 -20.74 -16.02
C LYS A 29 -29.38 -19.86 -16.94
N GLU A 30 -30.60 -19.59 -16.51
CA GLU A 30 -31.58 -18.76 -17.23
C GLU A 30 -31.46 -17.26 -16.86
N ASP A 31 -30.72 -16.92 -15.79
CA ASP A 31 -30.40 -15.55 -15.36
C ASP A 31 -29.32 -14.90 -16.25
N SER A 32 -29.56 -14.85 -17.57
CA SER A 32 -28.58 -14.41 -18.57
C SER A 32 -28.13 -12.95 -18.40
N ASN A 33 -28.99 -12.09 -17.87
CA ASN A 33 -28.70 -10.68 -17.55
C ASN A 33 -28.22 -10.47 -16.11
N ARG A 34 -28.12 -11.55 -15.31
CA ARG A 34 -27.68 -11.54 -13.91
C ARG A 34 -28.58 -10.70 -12.98
N GLU A 35 -29.81 -10.42 -13.37
CA GLU A 35 -30.71 -9.60 -12.56
C GLU A 35 -31.19 -10.32 -11.30
N LEU A 36 -31.45 -11.63 -11.39
CA LEU A 36 -31.85 -12.41 -10.22
C LEU A 36 -30.70 -12.51 -9.22
N SER A 37 -29.50 -12.81 -9.71
CA SER A 37 -28.29 -12.89 -8.89
C SER A 37 -27.91 -11.55 -8.27
N LYS A 38 -28.00 -10.43 -8.99
CA LYS A 38 -27.86 -9.07 -8.42
C LYS A 38 -28.83 -8.83 -7.27
N ARG A 39 -30.12 -9.12 -7.47
CA ARG A 39 -31.18 -8.90 -6.48
C ARG A 39 -30.96 -9.67 -5.18
N VAL A 40 -30.67 -10.97 -5.25
CA VAL A 40 -30.40 -11.77 -4.03
C VAL A 40 -29.10 -11.37 -3.35
N THR A 41 -28.08 -10.96 -4.11
CA THR A 41 -26.81 -10.47 -3.56
C THR A 41 -27.02 -9.15 -2.83
N LYS A 42 -27.78 -8.24 -3.42
CA LYS A 42 -28.17 -6.97 -2.80
C LYS A 42 -28.96 -7.21 -1.52
N TYR A 43 -29.96 -8.08 -1.57
CA TYR A 43 -30.76 -8.45 -0.41
C TYR A 43 -29.89 -9.04 0.73
N LEU A 44 -28.96 -9.93 0.39
CA LEU A 44 -27.98 -10.48 1.35
C LEU A 44 -27.17 -9.37 2.02
N ILE A 45 -26.55 -8.48 1.24
CA ILE A 45 -25.64 -7.47 1.76
C ILE A 45 -26.38 -6.39 2.54
N GLU A 46 -27.47 -5.86 2.00
CA GLU A 46 -28.13 -4.66 2.52
C GLU A 46 -29.19 -4.98 3.56
N THR A 47 -29.90 -6.10 3.44
CA THR A 47 -31.04 -6.42 4.32
C THR A 47 -30.66 -7.42 5.40
N ILE A 48 -29.99 -8.52 5.02
CA ILE A 48 -29.65 -9.61 5.95
C ILE A 48 -28.40 -9.24 6.76
N LEU A 49 -27.31 -8.92 6.06
CA LEU A 49 -26.01 -8.66 6.68
C LEU A 49 -25.89 -7.22 7.18
N LYS A 50 -26.59 -6.27 6.53
CA LYS A 50 -26.55 -4.83 6.80
C LYS A 50 -25.11 -4.30 6.81
N TRP A 51 -24.34 -4.71 5.81
CA TRP A 51 -22.91 -4.40 5.70
C TRP A 51 -22.65 -3.03 5.09
N ASN A 52 -21.62 -2.37 5.59
CA ASN A 52 -21.02 -1.21 4.94
C ASN A 52 -19.92 -1.63 3.95
N GLU A 53 -19.28 -0.67 3.29
CA GLU A 53 -18.20 -0.95 2.33
C GLU A 53 -17.00 -1.68 2.95
N GLU A 54 -16.63 -1.35 4.19
CA GLU A 54 -15.49 -1.97 4.86
C GLU A 54 -15.80 -3.44 5.20
N ASP A 55 -17.03 -3.72 5.63
CA ASP A 55 -17.49 -5.09 5.83
C ASP A 55 -17.39 -5.91 4.53
N ILE A 56 -17.80 -5.34 3.40
CA ILE A 56 -17.68 -5.99 2.08
C ILE A 56 -16.20 -6.28 1.77
N LYS A 57 -15.32 -5.28 1.88
CA LYS A 57 -13.88 -5.43 1.59
C LYS A 57 -13.21 -6.51 2.45
N GLN A 58 -13.59 -6.62 3.72
CA GLN A 58 -12.95 -7.55 4.66
C GLN A 58 -13.56 -8.95 4.65
N LYS A 59 -14.88 -9.07 4.47
CA LYS A 59 -15.60 -10.31 4.73
C LYS A 59 -16.15 -10.98 3.47
N TRP A 60 -16.30 -10.27 2.35
CA TRP A 60 -16.81 -10.85 1.11
C TRP A 60 -15.78 -11.79 0.46
N ASN A 61 -16.10 -13.08 0.41
CA ASN A 61 -15.27 -14.12 -0.19
C ASN A 61 -16.11 -15.34 -0.58
N THR A 62 -15.50 -16.29 -1.29
CA THR A 62 -16.16 -17.52 -1.77
C THR A 62 -16.78 -18.33 -0.64
N LEU A 63 -16.14 -18.44 0.53
CA LEU A 63 -16.67 -19.22 1.66
C LEU A 63 -17.96 -18.60 2.22
N LEU A 64 -18.00 -17.27 2.32
CA LEU A 64 -19.20 -16.54 2.69
C LEU A 64 -20.34 -16.79 1.69
N ILE A 65 -20.05 -16.71 0.39
CA ILE A 65 -21.03 -16.93 -0.68
C ILE A 65 -21.59 -18.36 -0.61
N ILE A 66 -20.75 -19.36 -0.33
CA ILE A 66 -21.16 -20.75 -0.12
C ILE A 66 -22.06 -20.87 1.11
N LYS A 67 -21.65 -20.26 2.24
CA LYS A 67 -22.42 -20.25 3.50
C LYS A 67 -23.84 -19.73 3.28
N TYR A 68 -23.98 -18.68 2.48
CA TYR A 68 -25.26 -18.06 2.16
C TYR A 68 -25.94 -18.61 0.90
N ARG A 69 -25.57 -19.84 0.48
CA ARG A 69 -26.23 -20.63 -0.59
C ARG A 69 -26.23 -19.97 -1.98
N LEU A 70 -25.31 -19.05 -2.26
CA LEU A 70 -25.20 -18.34 -3.54
C LEU A 70 -24.09 -18.90 -4.47
N LEU A 71 -23.54 -20.08 -4.17
CA LEU A 71 -22.50 -20.71 -5.01
C LEU A 71 -22.95 -20.91 -6.47
N GLY A 72 -24.23 -21.24 -6.68
CA GLY A 72 -24.78 -21.41 -8.03
C GLY A 72 -24.73 -20.12 -8.85
N ALA A 73 -25.12 -19.00 -8.25
CA ALA A 73 -25.05 -17.68 -8.87
C ALA A 73 -23.59 -17.31 -9.19
N LEU A 74 -22.68 -17.51 -8.22
CA LEU A 74 -21.25 -17.26 -8.39
C LEU A 74 -20.64 -18.05 -9.57
N LYS A 75 -20.98 -19.34 -9.68
CA LYS A 75 -20.46 -20.22 -10.74
C LYS A 75 -20.98 -19.85 -12.13
N HIS A 76 -22.27 -19.56 -12.24
CA HIS A 76 -22.92 -19.36 -13.55
C HIS A 76 -22.90 -17.91 -14.04
N GLY A 77 -22.90 -16.92 -13.14
CA GLY A 77 -22.93 -15.50 -13.51
C GLY A 77 -21.57 -14.81 -13.51
N TYR A 78 -20.56 -15.36 -12.80
CA TYR A 78 -19.37 -14.59 -12.42
C TYR A 78 -18.05 -15.36 -12.52
N ASP A 79 -18.00 -16.48 -13.26
CA ASP A 79 -16.79 -17.30 -13.46
C ASP A 79 -16.07 -17.69 -12.16
N ASN A 80 -16.82 -17.93 -11.08
CA ASN A 80 -16.28 -18.18 -9.75
C ASN A 80 -15.48 -17.01 -9.14
N SER A 81 -15.69 -15.77 -9.58
CA SER A 81 -15.05 -14.57 -9.03
C SER A 81 -15.99 -13.82 -8.07
N PRO A 82 -15.71 -13.83 -6.75
CA PRO A 82 -16.44 -13.02 -5.78
C PRO A 82 -16.35 -11.52 -6.07
N TYR A 83 -15.23 -11.07 -6.64
CA TYR A 83 -15.04 -9.67 -7.03
C TYR A 83 -15.98 -9.27 -8.17
N LYS A 84 -16.05 -10.05 -9.26
CA LYS A 84 -16.98 -9.78 -10.37
C LYS A 84 -18.44 -9.66 -9.88
N MET A 85 -18.80 -10.47 -8.90
CA MET A 85 -20.14 -10.43 -8.28
C MET A 85 -20.43 -9.12 -7.55
N ILE A 86 -19.43 -8.53 -6.89
CA ILE A 86 -19.57 -7.23 -6.23
C ILE A 86 -19.44 -6.07 -7.21
N GLU A 87 -18.51 -6.14 -8.16
CA GLU A 87 -18.32 -5.11 -9.18
C GLU A 87 -19.58 -4.92 -10.03
N GLU A 88 -20.24 -6.02 -10.39
CA GLU A 88 -21.50 -5.96 -11.13
C GLU A 88 -22.65 -5.35 -10.29
N LEU A 89 -22.64 -5.55 -8.96
CA LEU A 89 -23.65 -5.00 -8.05
C LEU A 89 -23.41 -3.54 -7.70
N TYR A 90 -22.15 -3.15 -7.54
CA TYR A 90 -21.70 -1.80 -7.19
C TYR A 90 -20.57 -1.35 -8.14
N PRO A 91 -20.91 -1.00 -9.40
CA PRO A 91 -19.91 -0.68 -10.42
C PRO A 91 -18.98 0.46 -10.02
N ASN A 92 -17.69 0.29 -10.27
CA ASN A 92 -16.62 1.27 -10.01
C ASN A 92 -16.50 1.71 -8.53
N ARG A 93 -17.10 0.99 -7.59
CA ARG A 93 -17.09 1.35 -6.17
C ARG A 93 -15.93 0.74 -5.39
N PHE A 94 -15.40 -0.38 -5.86
CA PHE A 94 -14.34 -1.12 -5.20
C PHE A 94 -13.21 -1.40 -6.17
N LYS A 95 -11.99 -1.53 -5.66
CA LYS A 95 -10.88 -2.12 -6.41
C LYS A 95 -10.63 -3.54 -5.93
N GLU A 96 -10.27 -4.44 -6.85
CA GLU A 96 -10.08 -5.86 -6.53
C GLU A 96 -9.02 -6.08 -5.43
N TRP A 97 -7.97 -5.25 -5.40
CA TRP A 97 -6.92 -5.30 -4.37
C TRP A 97 -7.33 -4.77 -3.00
N GLU A 98 -8.52 -4.16 -2.85
CA GLU A 98 -9.03 -3.75 -1.55
C GLU A 98 -9.59 -4.91 -0.73
N PHE A 99 -9.95 -6.03 -1.38
CA PHE A 99 -10.53 -7.20 -0.72
C PHE A 99 -9.51 -7.96 0.12
N GLY A 100 -9.98 -8.82 1.04
CA GLY A 100 -9.12 -9.57 1.98
C GLY A 100 -8.02 -10.41 1.31
N MET A 101 -8.27 -10.94 0.12
CA MET A 101 -7.33 -11.75 -0.65
C MET A 101 -7.57 -11.56 -2.15
N THR A 102 -6.50 -11.26 -2.88
CA THR A 102 -6.51 -11.26 -4.35
C THR A 102 -6.36 -12.68 -4.89
N PRO A 103 -6.95 -13.04 -6.04
CA PRO A 103 -6.78 -14.36 -6.66
C PRO A 103 -5.30 -14.73 -6.92
N LEU A 104 -5.05 -16.03 -7.12
CA LEU A 104 -3.74 -16.50 -7.58
C LEU A 104 -3.40 -15.83 -8.94
N ASN A 105 -2.14 -15.43 -9.12
CA ASN A 105 -1.66 -14.73 -10.32
C ASN A 105 -2.40 -13.41 -10.65
N PHE A 106 -3.07 -12.82 -9.65
CA PHE A 106 -3.76 -11.55 -9.83
C PHE A 106 -2.82 -10.38 -10.18
N TRP A 107 -1.66 -10.33 -9.51
CA TRP A 107 -0.72 -9.23 -9.62
C TRP A 107 0.08 -9.28 -10.92
N THR A 108 0.00 -8.19 -11.69
CA THR A 108 1.01 -7.81 -12.68
C THR A 108 1.75 -6.58 -12.15
N LYS A 109 2.88 -6.23 -12.78
CA LYS A 109 3.64 -5.04 -12.37
C LYS A 109 2.83 -3.76 -12.56
N GLU A 110 2.04 -3.69 -13.63
CA GLU A 110 1.15 -2.57 -13.95
C GLU A 110 0.05 -2.40 -12.90
N LYS A 111 -0.62 -3.50 -12.52
CA LYS A 111 -1.63 -3.48 -11.45
C LYS A 111 -1.02 -3.07 -10.11
N ALA A 112 0.19 -3.53 -9.80
CA ALA A 112 0.88 -3.13 -8.58
C ALA A 112 1.15 -1.62 -8.54
N PHE A 113 1.53 -1.02 -9.68
CA PHE A 113 1.69 0.42 -9.79
C PHE A 113 0.36 1.17 -9.72
N GLU A 114 -0.68 0.70 -10.41
CA GLU A 114 -2.02 1.30 -10.32
C GLU A 114 -2.50 1.32 -8.87
N ALA A 115 -2.38 0.19 -8.18
CA ALA A 115 -2.79 0.06 -6.78
C ALA A 115 -1.95 0.95 -5.84
N LEU A 116 -0.63 1.01 -6.04
CA LEU A 116 0.24 1.90 -5.25
C LEU A 116 -0.09 3.37 -5.49
N LYS A 117 -0.19 3.79 -6.76
CA LYS A 117 -0.50 5.16 -7.16
C LYS A 117 -1.84 5.60 -6.60
N TRP A 118 -2.88 4.80 -6.81
CA TRP A 118 -4.22 5.07 -6.27
C TRP A 118 -4.21 5.14 -4.74
N THR A 119 -3.44 4.28 -4.06
CA THR A 119 -3.36 4.31 -2.59
C THR A 119 -2.72 5.62 -2.10
N VAL A 120 -1.64 6.06 -2.76
CA VAL A 120 -0.93 7.30 -2.40
C VAL A 120 -1.76 8.54 -2.72
N GLU A 121 -2.28 8.63 -3.95
CA GLU A 121 -2.86 9.87 -4.51
C GLU A 121 -4.35 10.02 -4.18
N GLU A 122 -5.12 8.92 -4.21
CA GLU A 122 -6.58 8.99 -4.12
C GLU A 122 -7.09 8.55 -2.76
N LYS A 123 -6.60 7.40 -2.25
CA LYS A 123 -7.06 6.84 -0.98
C LYS A 123 -6.55 7.62 0.22
N GLU A 124 -5.23 7.82 0.30
CA GLU A 124 -4.61 8.53 1.43
C GLU A 124 -4.34 10.01 1.14
N LYS A 125 -4.31 10.41 -0.14
CA LYS A 125 -4.03 11.79 -0.57
C LYS A 125 -2.75 12.34 0.06
N LEU A 126 -1.70 11.52 0.07
CA LEU A 126 -0.44 11.85 0.72
C LEU A 126 0.28 12.95 -0.05
N THR A 127 0.67 14.01 0.64
CA THR A 127 1.69 14.94 0.15
C THR A 127 3.05 14.23 0.05
N SER A 128 3.96 14.74 -0.78
CA SER A 128 5.33 14.22 -0.90
C SER A 128 6.03 14.13 0.47
N PHE A 129 5.82 15.11 1.35
CA PHE A 129 6.37 15.09 2.71
C PHE A 129 5.77 13.97 3.57
N GLN A 130 4.46 13.77 3.55
CA GLN A 130 3.80 12.71 4.32
C GLN A 130 4.23 11.32 3.84
N LEU A 131 4.34 11.13 2.52
CA LEU A 131 4.82 9.89 1.93
C LEU A 131 6.19 9.49 2.49
N LEU A 132 7.14 10.44 2.57
CA LEU A 132 8.46 10.20 3.17
C LEU A 132 8.40 9.76 4.64
N GLN A 133 7.34 10.14 5.37
CA GLN A 133 7.19 9.79 6.79
C GLN A 133 6.56 8.42 7.02
N VAL A 134 5.66 7.97 6.15
CA VAL A 134 4.86 6.76 6.38
C VAL A 134 5.32 5.58 5.52
N TYR A 135 5.80 5.84 4.30
CA TYR A 135 6.08 4.79 3.32
C TYR A 135 7.18 3.84 3.80
N SER A 136 6.84 2.55 3.86
CA SER A 136 7.66 1.49 4.45
C SER A 136 7.07 0.11 4.12
N VAL A 137 7.81 -0.96 4.45
CA VAL A 137 7.27 -2.34 4.45
C VAL A 137 5.98 -2.44 5.27
N LYS A 138 5.93 -1.78 6.43
CA LYS A 138 4.74 -1.78 7.30
C LYS A 138 3.55 -1.10 6.61
N TRP A 139 3.78 0.05 5.98
CA TRP A 139 2.75 0.75 5.23
C TRP A 139 2.24 -0.13 4.06
N LEU A 140 3.13 -0.71 3.26
CA LEU A 140 2.74 -1.64 2.20
C LEU A 140 1.94 -2.85 2.72
N THR A 141 2.27 -3.36 3.91
CA THR A 141 1.52 -4.46 4.54
C THR A 141 0.10 -4.03 4.91
N ILE A 142 -0.07 -2.86 5.53
CA ILE A 142 -1.38 -2.29 5.89
C ILE A 142 -2.25 -2.11 4.64
N HIS A 143 -1.64 -1.67 3.53
CA HIS A 143 -2.34 -1.46 2.27
C HIS A 143 -2.39 -2.68 1.34
N LYS A 144 -2.00 -3.88 1.83
CA LYS A 144 -2.03 -5.14 1.05
C LYS A 144 -1.17 -5.11 -0.23
N LEU A 145 -0.17 -4.24 -0.28
CA LEU A 145 0.79 -4.07 -1.38
C LEU A 145 2.13 -4.77 -1.13
N ILE A 146 2.28 -5.48 -0.01
CA ILE A 146 3.53 -6.20 0.29
C ILE A 146 3.79 -7.37 -0.66
N SER A 147 2.76 -8.12 -1.05
CA SER A 147 2.89 -9.25 -1.98
C SER A 147 3.43 -8.83 -3.35
N PRO A 148 2.86 -7.82 -4.05
CA PRO A 148 3.46 -7.37 -5.31
C PRO A 148 4.85 -6.74 -5.12
N CYS A 149 5.11 -6.08 -3.99
CA CYS A 149 6.45 -5.57 -3.66
C CYS A 149 7.50 -6.70 -3.61
N GLN A 150 7.13 -7.84 -3.01
CA GLN A 150 7.97 -9.04 -2.96
C GLN A 150 8.20 -9.64 -4.35
N ILE A 151 7.15 -9.79 -5.14
CA ILE A 151 7.20 -10.44 -6.46
C ILE A 151 8.08 -9.67 -7.44
N PHE A 152 7.94 -8.35 -7.54
CA PHE A 152 8.57 -7.57 -8.62
C PHE A 152 9.76 -6.71 -8.17
N TRP A 153 9.93 -6.45 -6.88
CA TRP A 153 11.00 -5.60 -6.34
C TRP A 153 11.80 -6.27 -5.22
N ASN A 154 11.75 -7.60 -5.12
CA ASN A 154 12.50 -8.37 -4.12
C ASN A 154 12.34 -7.81 -2.69
N ASN A 155 11.10 -7.42 -2.35
CA ASN A 155 10.75 -6.84 -1.05
C ASN A 155 11.46 -5.50 -0.74
N SER A 156 11.80 -4.72 -1.77
CA SER A 156 12.34 -3.36 -1.64
C SER A 156 11.23 -2.32 -1.87
N PRO A 157 10.68 -1.70 -0.80
CA PRO A 157 9.73 -0.60 -0.95
C PRO A 157 10.35 0.56 -1.74
N TYR A 158 11.62 0.90 -1.48
CA TYR A 158 12.26 2.00 -2.18
C TYR A 158 12.35 1.76 -3.69
N SER A 159 12.70 0.54 -4.12
CA SER A 159 12.73 0.21 -5.55
C SER A 159 11.36 0.34 -6.18
N MET A 160 10.30 -0.10 -5.49
CA MET A 160 8.92 0.04 -5.97
C MET A 160 8.50 1.51 -6.13
N ILE A 161 8.68 2.33 -5.09
CA ILE A 161 8.25 3.74 -5.13
C ILE A 161 9.14 4.59 -6.05
N ASN A 162 10.43 4.31 -6.14
CA ASN A 162 11.34 5.01 -7.04
C ASN A 162 11.09 4.63 -8.49
N GLU A 163 10.60 3.43 -8.79
CA GLU A 163 10.18 3.11 -10.17
C GLU A 163 8.85 3.79 -10.53
N LEU A 164 7.91 3.91 -9.57
CA LEU A 164 6.65 4.66 -9.78
C LEU A 164 6.88 6.17 -9.91
N TYR A 165 7.79 6.73 -9.10
CA TYR A 165 8.14 8.15 -9.06
C TYR A 165 9.65 8.36 -9.25
N PRO A 166 10.17 8.17 -10.47
CA PRO A 166 11.61 8.19 -10.75
C PRO A 166 12.32 9.44 -10.27
N GLY A 167 13.31 9.25 -9.40
CA GLY A 167 14.23 10.31 -8.97
C GLY A 167 13.63 11.40 -8.09
N GLN A 168 12.35 11.29 -7.70
CA GLN A 168 11.70 12.31 -6.87
C GLN A 168 12.30 12.42 -5.47
N ASN A 169 12.71 11.29 -4.88
CA ASN A 169 13.26 11.23 -3.53
C ASN A 169 14.41 10.22 -3.47
N LYS A 170 15.43 10.49 -2.67
CA LYS A 170 16.49 9.51 -2.36
C LYS A 170 16.05 8.57 -1.25
N GLU A 171 16.60 7.35 -1.23
CA GLU A 171 16.23 6.33 -0.24
C GLU A 171 16.45 6.79 1.22
N TRP A 172 17.52 7.54 1.48
CA TRP A 172 17.81 8.11 2.80
C TRP A 172 16.87 9.24 3.23
N GLU A 173 16.04 9.76 2.33
CA GLU A 173 15.04 10.78 2.67
C GLU A 173 13.81 10.19 3.33
N TYR A 174 13.50 8.92 3.06
CA TYR A 174 12.42 8.20 3.74
C TYR A 174 12.73 8.04 5.22
N LYS A 175 11.70 7.93 6.06
CA LYS A 175 11.86 7.72 7.51
C LYS A 175 12.57 6.41 7.84
N PHE A 176 12.41 5.41 6.99
CA PHE A 176 12.94 4.07 7.19
C PHE A 176 13.87 3.69 6.04
N THR A 177 15.16 3.51 6.35
CA THR A 177 16.13 2.89 5.44
C THR A 177 16.25 1.39 5.76
N PRO A 178 16.34 0.49 4.76
CA PRO A 178 16.50 -0.94 5.00
C PRO A 178 17.73 -1.28 5.84
N THR A 179 17.68 -2.45 6.49
CA THR A 179 18.87 -3.02 7.15
C THR A 179 19.98 -3.21 6.13
N GLY A 180 21.20 -2.77 6.46
CA GLY A 180 22.35 -2.87 5.57
C GLY A 180 22.47 -1.75 4.53
N PHE A 181 21.48 -0.85 4.42
CA PHE A 181 21.51 0.28 3.47
C PHE A 181 22.74 1.19 3.64
N TRP A 182 23.06 1.53 4.90
CA TRP A 182 24.18 2.42 5.19
C TRP A 182 25.51 1.71 5.02
N THR A 183 26.28 2.15 4.03
CA THR A 183 27.71 1.89 3.83
C THR A 183 28.49 3.20 3.97
N LYS A 184 29.83 3.15 4.03
CA LYS A 184 30.64 4.39 3.97
C LYS A 184 30.30 5.22 2.73
N LYS A 185 30.14 4.56 1.57
CA LYS A 185 29.85 5.21 0.29
C LYS A 185 28.50 5.91 0.32
N THR A 186 27.42 5.19 0.64
CA THR A 186 26.06 5.76 0.65
C THR A 186 25.90 6.86 1.71
N ALA A 187 26.60 6.75 2.84
CA ALA A 187 26.65 7.79 3.86
C ALA A 187 27.32 9.09 3.38
N LEU A 188 28.44 8.98 2.65
CA LEU A 188 29.13 10.13 2.08
C LEU A 188 28.35 10.74 0.92
N GLU A 189 27.71 9.93 0.07
CA GLU A 189 26.81 10.39 -0.98
C GLU A 189 25.61 11.17 -0.40
N ALA A 190 24.97 10.63 0.64
CA ALA A 190 23.87 11.30 1.33
C ALA A 190 24.32 12.62 1.97
N LEU A 191 25.50 12.64 2.60
CA LEU A 191 26.06 13.86 3.19
C LEU A 191 26.35 14.91 2.12
N LYS A 192 27.05 14.52 1.04
CA LYS A 192 27.40 15.40 -0.08
C LYS A 192 26.14 16.02 -0.70
N TRP A 193 25.17 15.18 -1.05
CA TRP A 193 23.90 15.63 -1.61
C TRP A 193 23.14 16.56 -0.64
N THR A 194 23.18 16.29 0.67
CA THR A 194 22.54 17.17 1.66
C THR A 194 23.17 18.56 1.68
N ILE A 195 24.50 18.64 1.61
CA ILE A 195 25.25 19.91 1.63
C ILE A 195 25.08 20.67 0.31
N GLU A 196 25.35 20.00 -0.80
CA GLU A 196 25.52 20.64 -2.12
C GLU A 196 24.20 20.85 -2.85
N GLU A 197 23.25 19.92 -2.73
CA GLU A 197 22.03 19.92 -3.54
C GLU A 197 20.79 20.30 -2.73
N LYS A 198 20.62 19.68 -1.55
CA LYS A 198 19.42 19.88 -0.72
C LYS A 198 19.41 21.23 -0.02
N GLU A 199 20.46 21.53 0.75
CA GLU A 199 20.57 22.78 1.49
C GLU A 199 21.38 23.85 0.73
N LYS A 200 22.16 23.46 -0.29
CA LYS A 200 23.01 24.36 -1.10
C LYS A 200 23.86 25.30 -0.25
N LEU A 201 24.50 24.73 0.77
CA LEU A 201 25.23 25.50 1.79
C LEU A 201 26.50 26.11 1.21
N THR A 202 26.73 27.40 1.52
CA THR A 202 28.07 27.98 1.37
C THR A 202 29.02 27.39 2.40
N GLU A 203 30.33 27.59 2.20
CA GLU A 203 31.35 27.12 3.12
C GLU A 203 31.16 27.71 4.53
N GLU A 204 30.89 29.01 4.62
CA GLU A 204 30.65 29.71 5.88
C GLU A 204 29.41 29.16 6.60
N GLN A 205 28.33 28.95 5.85
CA GLN A 205 27.10 28.38 6.39
C GLN A 205 27.33 26.97 6.91
N LEU A 206 27.97 26.10 6.12
CA LEU A 206 28.31 24.73 6.51
C LEU A 206 29.12 24.73 7.82
N LEU A 207 30.22 25.48 7.90
CA LEU A 207 31.07 25.53 9.09
C LEU A 207 30.32 26.04 10.34
N SER A 208 29.33 26.92 10.14
CA SER A 208 28.52 27.48 11.22
C SER A 208 27.40 26.56 11.75
N ILE A 209 26.96 25.56 10.98
CA ILE A 209 25.84 24.68 11.39
C ILE A 209 26.23 23.21 11.52
N TYR A 210 27.33 22.79 10.88
CA TYR A 210 27.74 21.39 10.80
C TYR A 210 28.15 20.84 12.16
N THR A 211 27.26 20.06 12.74
CA THR A 211 27.36 19.49 14.08
C THR A 211 26.74 18.10 14.09
N GLN A 212 26.97 17.34 15.17
CA GLN A 212 26.27 16.06 15.37
C GLN A 212 24.75 16.23 15.36
N ARG A 213 24.23 17.34 15.94
CA ARG A 213 22.80 17.66 15.91
C ARG A 213 22.28 17.89 14.50
N TRP A 214 23.04 18.60 13.65
CA TRP A 214 22.68 18.82 12.25
C TRP A 214 22.68 17.49 11.46
N LEU A 215 23.67 16.60 11.69
CA LEU A 215 23.68 15.27 11.09
C LEU A 215 22.50 14.38 11.55
N ILE A 216 22.11 14.46 12.83
CA ILE A 216 20.93 13.75 13.35
C ILE A 216 19.66 14.25 12.66
N LYS A 217 19.50 15.58 12.53
CA LYS A 217 18.37 16.20 11.82
C LYS A 217 18.23 15.66 10.39
N HIS A 218 19.35 15.39 9.74
CA HIS A 218 19.42 14.81 8.39
C HIS A 218 19.53 13.28 8.35
N LYS A 219 19.17 12.59 9.45
CA LYS A 219 19.12 11.12 9.54
C LYS A 219 20.45 10.41 9.33
N LEU A 220 21.58 11.11 9.46
CA LEU A 220 22.94 10.57 9.27
C LEU A 220 23.56 10.03 10.56
N TRP A 221 22.80 9.92 11.67
CA TRP A 221 23.32 9.41 12.94
C TRP A 221 23.85 7.97 12.85
N THR A 222 23.06 7.07 12.26
CA THR A 222 23.40 5.64 12.14
C THR A 222 24.73 5.44 11.42
N PRO A 223 24.95 5.99 10.19
CA PRO A 223 26.23 5.87 9.53
C PRO A 223 27.36 6.63 10.25
N LEU A 224 27.09 7.81 10.81
CA LEU A 224 28.08 8.59 11.57
C LEU A 224 28.67 7.78 12.73
N ARG A 225 27.80 7.16 13.55
CA ARG A 225 28.22 6.32 14.68
C ARG A 225 28.98 5.09 14.19
N ARG A 226 28.48 4.42 13.15
CA ARG A 226 29.03 3.16 12.64
C ARG A 226 30.42 3.31 12.04
N TYR A 227 30.66 4.34 11.23
CA TYR A 227 31.87 4.44 10.41
C TYR A 227 32.86 5.51 10.87
N TRP A 228 32.41 6.51 11.62
CA TRP A 228 33.24 7.63 12.08
C TRP A 228 33.24 7.80 13.60
N LYS A 229 32.82 6.75 14.34
CA LYS A 229 32.77 6.73 15.81
C LYS A 229 32.00 7.92 16.41
N GLY A 230 31.01 8.44 15.69
CA GLY A 230 30.21 9.57 16.14
C GLY A 230 30.85 10.95 15.91
N SER A 231 31.99 11.06 15.23
CA SER A 231 32.71 12.33 15.00
C SER A 231 32.25 13.02 13.70
N PRO A 232 31.55 14.18 13.78
CA PRO A 232 31.20 14.96 12.59
C PRO A 232 32.44 15.35 11.78
N TYR A 233 33.52 15.78 12.45
CA TYR A 233 34.76 16.18 11.80
C TYR A 233 35.34 15.04 10.96
N ASN A 234 35.44 13.83 11.51
CA ASN A 234 36.01 12.70 10.77
C ASN A 234 35.16 12.37 9.53
N MET A 235 33.83 12.47 9.62
CA MET A 235 32.93 12.25 8.49
C MET A 235 33.12 13.31 7.41
N LEU A 236 33.16 14.60 7.80
CA LEU A 236 33.36 15.70 6.86
C LEU A 236 34.75 15.67 6.22
N ASN A 237 35.80 15.38 6.99
CA ASN A 237 37.16 15.24 6.48
C ASN A 237 37.30 14.00 5.57
N THR A 238 36.45 12.99 5.73
CA THR A 238 36.41 11.88 4.76
C THR A 238 35.76 12.33 3.44
N LEU A 239 34.74 13.19 3.50
CA LEU A 239 34.07 13.71 2.31
C LEU A 239 34.91 14.75 1.56
N TYR A 240 35.55 15.67 2.30
CA TYR A 240 36.41 16.73 1.78
C TYR A 240 37.79 16.66 2.47
N PRO A 241 38.68 15.75 2.03
CA PRO A 241 39.97 15.53 2.67
C PRO A 241 40.80 16.80 2.79
N ASN A 242 41.26 17.09 4.02
CA ASN A 242 42.17 18.19 4.36
C ASN A 242 41.66 19.59 3.98
N ARG A 243 40.36 19.74 3.67
CA ARG A 243 39.76 21.04 3.32
C ARG A 243 39.47 21.89 4.55
N TYR A 244 39.15 21.26 5.67
CA TYR A 244 38.74 21.94 6.90
C TYR A 244 39.57 21.45 8.10
N SER A 245 39.99 22.36 8.97
CA SER A 245 40.53 22.01 10.27
C SER A 245 39.41 21.76 11.28
N LYS A 246 39.73 21.08 12.39
CA LYS A 246 38.73 20.68 13.38
C LYS A 246 38.13 21.89 14.10
N ASP A 247 38.96 22.89 14.41
CA ASP A 247 38.62 24.14 15.09
C ASP A 247 37.73 25.09 14.26
N MET A 248 37.71 24.95 12.93
CA MET A 248 36.81 25.72 12.07
C MET A 248 35.32 25.39 12.31
N LEU A 249 35.02 24.16 12.73
CA LEU A 249 33.66 23.68 12.91
C LEU A 249 33.06 24.17 14.23
N LYS A 250 31.84 24.71 14.19
CA LYS A 250 31.13 25.21 15.39
C LYS A 250 31.12 24.23 16.57
N GLY A 251 30.98 22.94 16.32
CA GLY A 251 30.94 21.92 17.37
C GLY A 251 32.26 21.67 18.12
N TYR A 252 33.35 22.29 17.65
CA TYR A 252 34.72 22.09 18.14
C TYR A 252 35.44 23.40 18.50
N LYS A 253 34.83 24.56 18.23
CA LYS A 253 35.31 25.84 18.75
C LYS A 253 35.26 25.81 20.28
N ASN A 254 36.40 26.08 20.92
CA ASN A 254 36.59 26.18 22.38
C ASN A 254 36.49 24.86 23.17
N LYS A 255 37.12 23.78 22.68
CA LYS A 255 37.46 22.59 23.47
C LYS A 255 38.95 22.33 23.46
#